data_AF-A0A497RQP8-F1
#
_entry.id   AF-A0A497RQP8-F1
#
_cell.length_a   1.000
_cell.length_b   1.000
_cell.length_c   1.000
_cell.angle_alpha   90.00
_cell.angle_beta   90.00
_cell.angle_gamma   90.00
#
_symmetry.space_group_name_H-M   'P 1'
#
loop_
_entity.id
_entity.type
_entity.pdbx_description
1 polymer ?
#
loop_
_entity_poly.entity_id
_entity_poly.type
_entity_poly.pdbx_seq_one_letter_code
_entity_poly.pdbx_strand_id
1 'polypeptide(L)'
;MKSKQKIIVTGLILFPLSQTVLAFIGGAGYVSELLDLISRSMFSEINKNSLDSLKDLYHNRFIQILEMNPDPFHPELLGITNFLIYVMGSLYISAIIVIGLYLMFFSGSPVGRARAKSMLPHVVMGMVLVLLAPHLMNPLLYISGSLTSSVLSLWHGDPMQVLNPEGEMNPIDYFMSKFQDFSWFSLEASIAFLFLALLILSLPLIIISIRYLAVTLFTMILPLTIFLYLFLPTRGIGRLLLEQTLLWTSVQVTESVALISVVAIISLLPYNELKIIIEIAGILMLVVVPLITVSFFKNFLP
;
A
#
# COMPACT_ATOMS: atom_id res chain seq x y z
N MET A 1 -4.45 29.57 8.85
CA MET A 1 -4.03 30.79 9.58
C MET A 1 -4.70 30.98 10.95
N LYS A 2 -5.96 30.52 11.16
CA LYS A 2 -6.71 30.73 12.41
C LYS A 2 -6.24 29.92 13.64
N SER A 3 -5.63 28.74 13.48
CA SER A 3 -5.20 27.92 14.65
C SER A 3 -3.96 28.48 15.36
N LYS A 4 -2.96 28.98 14.61
CA LYS A 4 -1.80 29.69 15.18
C LYS A 4 -2.19 30.92 15.99
N GLN A 5 -3.18 31.69 15.53
CA GLN A 5 -3.70 32.84 16.27
C GLN A 5 -4.42 32.44 17.56
N LYS A 6 -5.18 31.33 17.57
CA LYS A 6 -5.79 30.82 18.80
C LYS A 6 -4.75 30.37 19.83
N ILE A 7 -3.69 29.66 19.41
CA ILE A 7 -2.62 29.22 20.33
C ILE A 7 -1.90 30.42 20.95
N ILE A 8 -1.62 31.46 20.14
CA ILE A 8 -0.99 32.69 20.61
C ILE A 8 -1.91 33.42 21.59
N VAL A 9 -3.21 33.53 21.30
CA VAL A 9 -4.18 34.23 22.16
C VAL A 9 -4.43 33.49 23.47
N THR A 10 -4.56 32.16 23.45
CA THR A 10 -4.71 31.35 24.67
C THR A 10 -3.45 31.43 25.54
N GLY A 11 -2.25 31.40 24.93
CA GLY A 11 -0.99 31.62 25.63
C GLY A 11 -0.87 33.03 26.22
N LEU A 12 -1.33 34.06 25.50
CA LEU A 12 -1.30 35.46 25.95
C LEU A 12 -2.29 35.77 27.09
N ILE A 13 -3.38 35.02 27.20
CA ILE A 13 -4.38 35.19 28.27
C ILE A 13 -3.97 34.40 29.52
N LEU A 14 -3.41 33.20 29.36
CA LEU A 14 -2.95 32.37 30.49
C LEU A 14 -1.69 32.92 31.16
N PHE A 15 -0.84 33.62 30.42
CA PHE A 15 0.41 34.20 30.94
C PHE A 15 0.20 35.27 32.04
N PRO A 16 -0.66 36.30 31.89
CA PRO A 16 -0.90 37.27 32.96
C PRO A 16 -1.66 36.66 34.14
N LEU A 17 -2.58 35.72 33.91
CA LEU A 17 -3.29 35.00 34.97
C LEU A 17 -2.34 34.17 35.84
N SER A 18 -1.30 33.57 35.23
CA SER A 18 -0.30 32.81 35.98
C SER A 18 0.56 33.70 36.88
N GLN A 19 0.90 34.92 36.43
CA GLN A 19 1.68 35.89 37.19
C GLN A 19 0.94 36.39 38.44
N THR A 20 -0.38 36.61 38.35
CA THR A 20 -1.19 37.00 39.51
C THR A 20 -1.35 35.92 40.56
N VAL A 21 -1.29 34.64 40.18
CA VAL A 21 -1.45 33.49 41.11
C VAL A 21 -0.10 33.05 41.70
N LEU A 22 1.00 33.19 40.94
CA LEU A 22 2.39 33.01 41.38
C LEU A 22 2.77 33.86 42.60
N ALA A 23 2.13 35.02 42.74
CA ALA A 23 2.32 35.91 43.88
C ALA A 23 1.66 35.42 45.17
N PHE A 24 0.78 34.40 45.11
CA PHE A 24 -0.12 34.05 46.21
C PHE A 24 0.17 32.67 46.84
N ILE A 25 0.71 31.70 46.10
CA ILE A 25 0.91 30.32 46.58
C ILE A 25 2.24 29.80 45.99
N GLY A 26 3.12 29.26 46.85
CA GLY A 26 4.48 28.78 46.52
C GLY A 26 4.75 28.45 45.05
N GLY A 27 5.43 29.38 44.36
CA GLY A 27 5.44 29.51 42.89
C GLY A 27 6.05 28.37 42.07
N ALA A 28 6.73 27.40 42.68
CA ALA A 28 7.32 26.29 41.92
C ALA A 28 6.28 25.23 41.49
N GLY A 29 5.36 24.87 42.38
CA GLY A 29 4.35 23.82 42.12
C GLY A 29 3.28 24.27 41.12
N TYR A 30 2.78 25.50 41.28
CA TYR A 30 1.77 26.05 40.38
C TYR A 30 2.31 26.29 38.96
N VAL A 31 3.57 26.74 38.83
CA VAL A 31 4.20 26.89 37.51
C VAL A 31 4.36 25.55 36.82
N SER A 32 4.74 24.48 37.54
CA SER A 32 4.81 23.14 36.94
C SER A 32 3.43 22.64 36.47
N GLU A 33 2.37 22.84 37.25
CA GLU A 33 1.01 22.44 36.85
C GLU A 33 0.50 23.23 35.64
N LEU A 34 0.77 24.54 35.59
CA LEU A 34 0.35 25.38 34.46
C LEU A 34 1.14 25.06 33.18
N LEU A 35 2.45 24.79 33.30
CA LEU A 35 3.26 24.33 32.16
C LEU A 35 2.78 22.96 31.66
N ASP A 36 2.43 22.04 32.56
CA ASP A 36 1.88 20.74 32.20
C ASP A 36 0.55 20.89 31.45
N LEU A 37 -0.40 21.70 31.95
CA LEU A 37 -1.66 22.01 31.28
C LEU A 37 -1.47 22.62 29.88
N ILE A 38 -0.55 23.58 29.76
CA ILE A 38 -0.20 24.19 28.46
C ILE A 38 0.36 23.13 27.51
N SER A 39 1.25 22.26 27.99
CA SER A 39 1.86 21.21 27.17
C SER A 39 0.81 20.21 26.67
N ARG A 40 -0.13 19.79 27.53
CA ARG A 40 -1.25 18.90 27.18
C ARG A 40 -2.17 19.53 26.15
N SER A 41 -2.49 20.81 26.30
CA SER A 41 -3.32 21.55 25.34
C SER A 41 -2.64 21.69 23.97
N MET A 42 -1.35 22.06 23.95
CA MET A 42 -0.59 22.15 22.69
C MET A 42 -0.45 20.77 22.02
N PHE A 43 -0.15 19.72 22.80
CA PHE A 43 -0.05 18.36 22.30
C PHE A 43 -1.37 17.88 21.67
N SER A 44 -2.48 18.09 22.36
CA SER A 44 -3.81 17.74 21.86
C SER A 44 -4.15 18.45 20.55
N GLU A 45 -3.87 19.76 20.45
CA GLU A 45 -4.17 20.56 19.25
C GLU A 45 -3.28 20.19 18.05
N ILE A 46 -1.97 19.96 18.26
CA ILE A 46 -1.05 19.54 17.20
C ILE A 46 -1.47 18.18 16.64
N ASN A 47 -1.80 17.23 17.53
CA ASN A 47 -2.20 15.89 17.12
C ASN A 47 -3.55 15.87 16.41
N LYS A 48 -4.51 16.67 16.88
CA LYS A 48 -5.81 16.82 16.21
C LYS A 48 -5.65 17.32 14.77
N ASN A 49 -4.89 18.40 14.56
CA ASN A 49 -4.68 18.96 13.22
C ASN A 49 -3.97 17.96 12.27
N SER A 50 -3.03 17.18 12.80
CA SER A 50 -2.30 16.16 12.03
C SER A 50 -3.22 15.02 11.62
N LEU A 51 -4.09 14.59 12.54
CA LEU A 51 -5.02 13.51 12.32
C LEU A 51 -6.20 13.92 11.43
N ASP A 52 -6.68 15.16 11.51
CA ASP A 52 -7.69 15.69 10.60
C ASP A 52 -7.14 15.74 9.16
N SER A 53 -5.88 16.16 8.97
CA SER A 53 -5.22 16.13 7.65
C SER A 53 -5.11 14.70 7.08
N LEU A 54 -4.84 13.74 7.95
CA LEU A 54 -4.77 12.33 7.59
C LEU A 54 -6.16 11.76 7.27
N LYS A 55 -7.20 12.13 8.02
CA LYS A 55 -8.59 11.77 7.73
C LYS A 55 -9.03 12.31 6.39
N ASP A 56 -8.70 13.56 6.08
CA ASP A 56 -9.01 14.16 4.79
C ASP A 56 -8.35 13.41 3.64
N LEU A 57 -7.08 13.00 3.81
CA LEU A 57 -6.39 12.19 2.80
C LEU A 57 -7.06 10.81 2.64
N TYR A 58 -7.38 10.15 3.75
CA TYR A 58 -8.03 8.85 3.76
C TYR A 58 -9.40 8.93 3.09
N HIS A 59 -10.27 9.85 3.49
CA HIS A 59 -11.62 9.98 2.95
C HIS A 59 -11.61 10.34 1.45
N ASN A 60 -10.79 11.31 1.05
CA ASN A 60 -10.85 11.85 -0.32
C ASN A 60 -10.00 11.07 -1.33
N ARG A 61 -8.98 10.33 -0.88
CA ARG A 61 -8.00 9.71 -1.79
C ARG A 61 -7.83 8.21 -1.60
N PHE A 62 -8.43 7.58 -0.60
CA PHE A 62 -8.22 6.14 -0.38
C PHE A 62 -8.58 5.30 -1.59
N ILE A 63 -9.75 5.52 -2.20
CA ILE A 63 -10.17 4.79 -3.41
C ILE A 63 -9.22 5.04 -4.58
N GLN A 64 -8.83 6.30 -4.80
CA GLN A 64 -7.87 6.65 -5.86
C GLN A 64 -6.52 5.96 -5.65
N ILE A 65 -6.02 5.92 -4.40
CA ILE A 65 -4.74 5.29 -4.04
C ILE A 65 -4.85 3.78 -4.18
N LEU A 66 -5.98 3.19 -3.78
CA LEU A 66 -6.29 1.78 -3.98
C LEU A 66 -6.24 1.42 -5.47
N GLU A 67 -6.89 2.21 -6.32
CA GLU A 67 -6.96 1.96 -7.77
C GLU A 67 -5.64 2.19 -8.53
N MET A 68 -4.69 2.88 -7.91
CA MET A 68 -3.46 3.32 -8.55
C MET A 68 -2.56 2.14 -8.95
N ASN A 69 -2.25 2.03 -10.23
CA ASN A 69 -1.24 1.12 -10.78
C ASN A 69 -0.08 1.91 -11.40
N PRO A 70 1.15 1.37 -11.38
CA PRO A 70 2.27 2.01 -12.05
C PRO A 70 2.08 1.98 -13.57
N ASP A 71 2.45 3.06 -14.26
CA ASP A 71 2.47 3.06 -15.73
C ASP A 71 3.78 2.41 -16.23
N PRO A 72 3.73 1.26 -16.94
CA PRO A 72 4.92 0.60 -17.45
C PRO A 72 5.69 1.43 -18.48
N PHE A 73 5.08 2.48 -19.05
CA PHE A 73 5.70 3.39 -20.01
C PHE A 73 6.20 4.70 -19.38
N HIS A 74 6.06 4.87 -18.06
CA HIS A 74 6.61 6.04 -17.37
C HIS A 74 8.13 6.13 -17.58
N PRO A 75 8.72 7.30 -17.91
CA PRO A 75 10.12 7.41 -18.33
C PRO A 75 11.14 6.77 -17.39
N GLU A 76 10.94 6.90 -16.08
CA GLU A 76 11.83 6.34 -15.06
C GLU A 76 11.76 4.81 -15.01
N LEU A 77 10.55 4.24 -15.03
CA LEU A 77 10.33 2.79 -15.03
C LEU A 77 10.80 2.18 -16.34
N LEU A 78 10.49 2.83 -17.46
CA LEU A 78 10.86 2.40 -18.79
C LEU A 78 12.39 2.42 -18.97
N GLY A 79 13.09 3.39 -18.38
CA GLY A 79 14.56 3.43 -18.38
C GLY A 79 15.19 2.20 -17.76
N ILE A 80 14.74 1.80 -16.56
CA ILE A 80 15.22 0.60 -15.86
C ILE A 80 14.83 -0.68 -16.63
N THR A 81 13.60 -0.73 -17.13
CA THR A 81 13.09 -1.89 -17.88
C THR A 81 13.86 -2.08 -19.17
N ASN A 82 14.12 -1.00 -19.93
CA ASN A 82 14.92 -1.03 -21.16
C ASN A 82 16.37 -1.43 -20.89
N PHE A 83 16.96 -1.01 -19.78
CA PHE A 83 18.27 -1.49 -19.36
C PHE A 83 18.27 -3.01 -19.20
N LEU A 84 17.28 -3.57 -18.48
CA LEU A 84 17.17 -5.03 -18.32
C LEU A 84 16.89 -5.74 -19.64
N ILE A 85 16.05 -5.19 -20.52
CA ILE A 85 15.82 -5.70 -21.88
C ILE A 85 17.13 -5.77 -22.66
N TYR A 86 17.96 -4.73 -22.61
CA TYR A 86 19.25 -4.70 -23.29
C TYR A 86 20.20 -5.78 -22.77
N VAL A 87 20.31 -5.91 -21.45
CA VAL A 87 21.15 -6.95 -20.81
C VAL A 87 20.67 -8.35 -21.20
N MET A 88 19.37 -8.63 -21.07
CA MET A 88 18.79 -9.93 -21.44
C MET A 88 18.93 -10.21 -22.95
N GLY A 89 18.76 -9.18 -23.80
CA GLY A 89 18.94 -9.27 -25.25
C GLY A 89 20.36 -9.69 -25.64
N SER A 90 21.38 -9.14 -24.97
CA SER A 90 22.78 -9.55 -25.18
C SER A 90 23.02 -11.03 -24.83
N LEU A 91 22.41 -11.51 -23.74
CA LEU A 91 22.49 -12.93 -23.35
C LEU A 91 21.81 -13.85 -24.37
N TYR A 92 20.65 -13.45 -24.91
CA TYR A 92 19.97 -14.20 -25.96
C TYR A 92 20.80 -14.28 -27.25
N ILE A 93 21.39 -13.17 -27.70
CA ILE A 93 22.27 -13.15 -28.88
C ILE A 93 23.45 -14.10 -28.68
N SER A 94 24.08 -14.05 -27.51
CA SER A 94 25.17 -14.96 -27.15
C SER A 94 24.74 -16.42 -27.18
N ALA A 95 23.56 -16.73 -26.65
CA ALA A 95 22.99 -18.08 -26.69
C ALA A 95 22.74 -18.57 -28.13
N ILE A 96 22.22 -17.69 -29.02
CA ILE A 96 21.99 -18.01 -30.44
C ILE A 96 23.33 -18.32 -31.13
N ILE A 97 24.37 -17.52 -30.91
CA ILE A 97 25.70 -17.74 -31.48
C ILE A 97 26.26 -19.09 -31.02
N VAL A 98 26.18 -19.39 -29.72
CA VAL A 98 26.67 -20.67 -29.17
C VAL A 98 25.91 -21.86 -29.76
N ILE A 99 24.58 -21.79 -29.86
CA ILE A 99 23.76 -22.83 -30.49
C ILE A 99 24.13 -22.99 -31.97
N GLY A 100 24.34 -21.88 -32.69
CA GLY A 100 24.74 -21.87 -34.09
C GLY A 100 26.11 -22.53 -34.31
N LEU A 101 27.11 -22.16 -33.51
CA LEU A 101 28.45 -22.77 -33.53
C LEU A 101 28.38 -24.27 -33.22
N TYR A 102 27.58 -24.67 -32.23
CA TYR A 102 27.37 -26.09 -31.89
C TYR A 102 26.80 -26.88 -33.06
N LEU A 103 25.78 -26.34 -33.74
CA LEU A 103 25.15 -26.97 -34.90
C LEU A 103 26.12 -27.11 -36.09
N MET A 104 26.99 -26.11 -36.31
CA MET A 104 27.96 -26.12 -37.41
C MET A 104 29.17 -27.05 -37.15
N PHE A 105 29.76 -26.99 -35.95
CA PHE A 105 31.07 -27.59 -35.70
C PHE A 105 31.06 -28.86 -34.84
N PHE A 106 30.14 -28.98 -33.88
CA PHE A 106 30.19 -30.02 -32.84
C PHE A 106 29.12 -31.10 -32.98
N SER A 107 28.25 -30.97 -33.98
CA SER A 107 27.11 -31.86 -34.16
C SER A 107 27.49 -33.21 -34.80
N GLY A 108 28.37 -33.97 -34.16
CA GLY A 108 28.71 -35.34 -34.55
C GLY A 108 27.62 -36.38 -34.22
N SER A 109 26.76 -36.11 -33.22
CA SER A 109 25.66 -37.00 -32.85
C SER A 109 24.29 -36.49 -33.35
N PRO A 110 23.45 -37.35 -33.95
CA PRO A 110 22.10 -36.96 -34.40
C PRO A 110 21.22 -36.41 -33.27
N VAL A 111 21.36 -36.98 -32.06
CA VAL A 111 20.60 -36.60 -30.87
C VAL A 111 20.97 -35.17 -30.41
N GLY A 112 22.26 -34.83 -30.39
CA GLY A 112 22.72 -33.48 -30.04
C GLY A 112 22.20 -32.42 -31.01
N ARG A 113 22.22 -32.72 -32.32
CA ARG A 113 21.69 -31.83 -33.37
C ARG A 113 20.21 -31.53 -33.16
N ALA A 114 19.42 -32.58 -32.92
CA ALA A 114 17.98 -32.45 -32.71
C ALA A 114 17.66 -31.57 -31.50
N ARG A 115 18.40 -31.74 -30.40
CA ARG A 115 18.24 -30.93 -29.18
C ARG A 115 18.62 -29.46 -29.38
N ALA A 116 19.74 -29.18 -30.04
CA ALA A 116 20.14 -27.80 -30.32
C ALA A 116 19.16 -27.10 -31.28
N LYS A 117 18.66 -27.81 -32.29
CA LYS A 117 17.65 -27.30 -33.22
C LYS A 117 16.32 -27.01 -32.51
N SER A 118 15.91 -27.83 -31.54
CA SER A 118 14.68 -27.57 -30.77
C SER A 118 14.81 -26.44 -29.76
N MET A 119 16.02 -26.13 -29.28
CA MET A 119 16.27 -24.99 -28.39
C MET A 119 16.19 -23.64 -29.09
N LEU A 120 16.58 -23.55 -30.38
CA LEU A 120 16.65 -22.30 -31.12
C LEU A 120 15.31 -21.52 -31.14
N PRO A 121 14.15 -22.12 -31.44
CA PRO A 121 12.86 -21.42 -31.37
C PRO A 121 12.52 -20.89 -29.98
N HIS A 122 12.88 -21.62 -28.91
CA HIS A 122 12.62 -21.18 -27.53
C HIS A 122 13.43 -19.94 -27.17
N VAL A 123 14.69 -19.89 -27.62
CA VAL A 123 15.60 -18.75 -27.42
C VAL A 123 15.08 -17.53 -28.19
N VAL A 124 14.68 -17.70 -29.46
CA VAL A 124 14.12 -16.60 -30.27
C VAL A 124 12.80 -16.11 -29.68
N MET A 125 11.90 -17.02 -29.30
CA MET A 125 10.63 -16.66 -28.66
C MET A 125 10.86 -15.90 -27.35
N GLY A 126 11.81 -16.34 -26.53
CA GLY A 126 12.14 -15.66 -25.28
C GLY A 126 12.68 -14.25 -25.50
N MET A 127 13.53 -14.06 -26.50
CA MET A 127 13.99 -12.73 -26.89
C MET A 127 12.82 -11.80 -27.26
N VAL A 128 11.87 -12.29 -28.06
CA VAL A 128 10.66 -11.53 -28.43
C VAL A 128 9.82 -11.18 -27.20
N LEU A 129 9.59 -12.13 -26.30
CA LEU A 129 8.80 -11.89 -25.08
C LEU A 129 9.47 -10.89 -24.14
N VAL A 130 10.80 -10.94 -24.01
CA VAL A 130 11.56 -9.96 -23.22
C VAL A 130 11.43 -8.55 -23.79
N LEU A 131 11.52 -8.40 -25.12
CA LEU A 131 11.31 -7.10 -25.78
C LEU A 131 9.89 -6.56 -25.58
N LEU A 132 8.90 -7.46 -25.48
CA LEU A 132 7.50 -7.11 -25.27
C LEU A 132 7.13 -6.94 -23.79
N ALA A 133 8.05 -7.07 -22.84
CA ALA A 133 7.72 -7.07 -21.41
C ALA A 133 6.86 -5.88 -20.95
N PRO A 134 7.16 -4.59 -21.28
CA PRO A 134 6.29 -3.47 -20.91
C PRO A 134 4.87 -3.60 -21.48
N HIS A 135 4.78 -4.08 -22.74
CA HIS A 135 3.51 -4.31 -23.42
C HIS A 135 2.73 -5.50 -22.86
N LEU A 136 3.41 -6.48 -22.25
CA LEU A 136 2.76 -7.58 -21.54
C LEU A 136 2.25 -7.15 -20.16
N MET A 137 2.95 -6.24 -19.49
CA MET A 137 2.52 -5.75 -18.18
C MET A 137 1.30 -4.83 -18.26
N ASN A 138 1.23 -3.96 -19.27
CA ASN A 138 0.13 -3.02 -19.44
C ASN A 138 -1.28 -3.66 -19.39
N PRO A 139 -1.59 -4.72 -20.16
CA PRO A 139 -2.90 -5.36 -20.07
C PRO A 139 -3.15 -6.03 -18.71
N LEU A 140 -2.14 -6.57 -18.03
CA LEU A 140 -2.31 -7.15 -16.70
C LEU A 140 -2.75 -6.09 -15.69
N LEU A 141 -2.09 -4.93 -15.70
CA LEU A 141 -2.43 -3.80 -14.83
C LEU A 141 -3.80 -3.20 -15.19
N TYR A 142 -4.10 -3.07 -16.49
CA TYR A 142 -5.40 -2.59 -16.95
C TYR A 142 -6.55 -3.51 -16.52
N ILE A 143 -6.38 -4.82 -16.68
CA ILE A 143 -7.39 -5.81 -16.26
C ILE A 143 -7.59 -5.72 -14.74
N SER A 144 -6.51 -5.65 -13.96
CA SER A 144 -6.62 -5.53 -12.50
C SER A 144 -7.35 -4.26 -12.09
N GLY A 145 -6.96 -3.10 -12.64
CA GLY A 145 -7.62 -1.82 -12.38
C GLY A 145 -9.10 -1.84 -12.76
N SER A 146 -9.43 -2.37 -13.95
CA SER A 146 -10.81 -2.48 -14.42
C SER A 146 -11.66 -3.39 -13.54
N LEU A 147 -11.12 -4.52 -13.08
CA LEU A 147 -11.80 -5.41 -12.14
C LEU A 147 -12.02 -4.74 -10.78
N THR A 148 -11.01 -4.03 -10.26
CA THR A 148 -11.15 -3.26 -9.02
C THR A 148 -12.25 -2.20 -9.14
N SER A 149 -12.24 -1.37 -10.17
CA SER A 149 -13.27 -0.35 -10.37
C SER A 149 -14.66 -0.98 -10.55
N SER A 150 -14.74 -2.13 -11.22
CA SER A 150 -15.99 -2.88 -11.37
C SER A 150 -16.52 -3.37 -10.01
N VAL A 151 -15.66 -3.93 -9.16
CA VAL A 151 -16.03 -4.38 -7.81
C VAL A 151 -16.48 -3.19 -6.96
N LEU A 152 -15.73 -2.08 -6.98
CA LEU A 152 -16.09 -0.88 -6.22
C LEU A 152 -17.43 -0.29 -6.68
N SER A 153 -17.73 -0.34 -7.98
CA SER A 153 -19.00 0.14 -8.54
C SER A 153 -20.23 -0.68 -8.15
N LEU A 154 -20.05 -1.88 -7.56
CA LEU A 154 -21.17 -2.66 -7.03
C LEU A 154 -21.88 -1.95 -5.85
N TRP A 155 -21.16 -1.05 -5.18
CA TRP A 155 -21.72 -0.21 -4.13
C TRP A 155 -22.17 1.14 -4.73
N HIS A 156 -23.41 1.51 -4.46
CA HIS A 156 -24.03 2.72 -5.05
C HIS A 156 -23.70 4.00 -4.27
N GLY A 157 -23.13 3.90 -3.07
CA GLY A 157 -22.65 5.02 -2.26
C GLY A 157 -21.15 5.21 -2.37
N ASP A 158 -20.60 6.15 -1.59
CA ASP A 158 -19.16 6.19 -1.36
C ASP A 158 -18.79 5.08 -0.36
N PRO A 159 -17.94 4.09 -0.73
CA PRO A 159 -17.48 3.06 0.20
C PRO A 159 -16.83 3.66 1.45
N MET A 160 -16.23 4.85 1.33
CA MET A 160 -15.59 5.56 2.43
C MET A 160 -16.58 6.27 3.35
N GLN A 161 -17.77 6.63 2.86
CA GLN A 161 -18.84 7.20 3.70
C GLN A 161 -19.43 6.15 4.65
N VAL A 162 -19.38 4.86 4.30
CA VAL A 162 -19.83 3.81 5.23
C VAL A 162 -18.81 3.57 6.33
N LEU A 163 -17.52 3.81 6.07
CA LEU A 163 -16.46 3.80 7.08
C LEU A 163 -16.36 5.12 7.86
N ASN A 164 -17.13 6.14 7.46
CA ASN A 164 -17.22 7.43 8.13
C ASN A 164 -18.60 8.05 7.89
N PRO A 165 -19.67 7.51 8.50
CA PRO A 165 -21.03 7.99 8.23
C PRO A 165 -21.21 9.39 8.81
N GLU A 166 -21.78 10.31 8.02
CA GLU A 166 -22.11 11.65 8.52
C GLU A 166 -23.03 11.57 9.73
N GLY A 167 -22.55 12.01 10.90
CA GLY A 167 -23.32 12.02 12.14
C GLY A 167 -23.24 10.75 12.98
N GLU A 168 -22.50 9.72 12.56
CA GLU A 168 -22.18 8.56 13.40
C GLU A 168 -20.71 8.61 13.85
N MET A 169 -20.42 8.09 15.05
CA MET A 169 -19.07 8.04 15.58
C MET A 169 -18.31 6.89 14.91
N ASN A 170 -17.39 7.19 13.99
CA ASN A 170 -16.48 6.20 13.41
C ASN A 170 -15.37 5.80 14.41
N PRO A 171 -14.62 4.70 14.19
CA PRO A 171 -13.55 4.24 15.07
C PRO A 171 -12.49 5.30 15.36
N ILE A 172 -12.15 6.12 14.37
CA ILE A 172 -11.11 7.15 14.52
C ILE A 172 -11.62 8.25 15.46
N ASP A 173 -12.85 8.70 15.29
CA ASP A 173 -13.51 9.68 16.16
C ASP A 173 -13.72 9.12 17.56
N TYR A 174 -14.04 7.83 17.69
CA TYR A 174 -14.11 7.14 18.98
C TYR A 174 -12.76 7.18 19.71
N PHE A 175 -11.66 6.77 19.06
CA PHE A 175 -10.34 6.81 19.69
C PHE A 175 -9.88 8.25 19.96
N MET A 176 -10.25 9.20 19.11
CA MET A 176 -9.92 10.61 19.33
C MET A 176 -10.70 11.25 20.46
N SER A 177 -11.98 10.88 20.65
CA SER A 177 -12.73 11.35 21.80
C SER A 177 -12.12 10.79 23.08
N LYS A 178 -11.75 9.50 23.10
CA LYS A 178 -11.03 8.90 24.24
C LYS A 178 -9.67 9.56 24.47
N PHE A 179 -8.91 9.85 23.42
CA PHE A 179 -7.66 10.60 23.54
C PHE A 179 -7.88 11.95 24.23
N GLN A 180 -8.89 12.73 23.80
CA GLN A 180 -9.21 14.01 24.40
C GLN A 180 -9.65 13.87 25.86
N ASP A 181 -10.56 12.94 26.15
CA ASP A 181 -11.06 12.68 27.51
C ASP A 181 -9.92 12.32 28.45
N PHE A 182 -9.06 11.37 28.05
CA PHE A 182 -7.95 10.90 28.88
C PHE A 182 -6.79 11.90 28.98
N SER A 183 -6.58 12.77 27.99
CA SER A 183 -5.51 13.77 28.02
C SER A 183 -5.62 14.75 29.19
N TRP A 184 -6.83 14.95 29.71
CA TRP A 184 -7.07 15.75 30.92
C TRP A 184 -6.62 15.03 32.20
N PHE A 185 -6.66 13.69 32.23
CA PHE A 185 -6.32 12.89 33.41
C PHE A 185 -4.88 12.40 33.39
N SER A 186 -4.46 11.73 32.32
CA SER A 186 -3.11 11.18 32.15
C SER A 186 -2.69 11.24 30.68
N LEU A 187 -1.55 11.89 30.45
CA LEU A 187 -0.97 12.01 29.12
C LEU A 187 -0.52 10.63 28.59
N GLU A 188 0.05 9.80 29.46
CA GLU A 188 0.52 8.44 29.14
C GLU A 188 -0.62 7.56 28.64
N ALA A 189 -1.77 7.57 29.34
CA ALA A 189 -2.95 6.82 28.93
C ALA A 189 -3.52 7.36 27.61
N SER A 190 -3.52 8.68 27.41
CA SER A 190 -4.03 9.31 26.19
C SER A 190 -3.22 8.89 24.94
N ILE A 191 -1.89 8.76 25.06
CA ILE A 191 -1.01 8.39 23.95
C ILE A 191 -1.41 7.05 23.32
N ALA A 192 -1.87 6.09 24.12
CA ALA A 192 -2.31 4.80 23.61
C ALA A 192 -3.51 4.94 22.64
N PHE A 193 -4.47 5.80 22.96
CA PHE A 193 -5.63 6.06 22.09
C PHE A 193 -5.24 6.82 20.82
N LEU A 194 -4.34 7.80 20.93
CA LEU A 194 -3.79 8.48 19.76
C LEU A 194 -3.06 7.51 18.83
N PHE A 195 -2.24 6.61 19.40
CA PHE A 195 -1.52 5.60 18.66
C PHE A 195 -2.47 4.65 17.93
N LEU A 196 -3.55 4.19 18.57
CA LEU A 196 -4.57 3.35 17.94
C LEU A 196 -5.28 4.08 16.79
N ALA A 197 -5.64 5.35 16.96
CA ALA A 197 -6.24 6.15 15.90
C ALA A 197 -5.30 6.31 14.70
N LEU A 198 -4.02 6.59 14.95
CA LEU A 198 -3.00 6.69 13.91
C LEU A 198 -2.76 5.34 13.21
N LEU A 199 -2.73 4.23 13.96
CA LEU A 199 -2.53 2.90 13.40
C LEU A 199 -3.68 2.54 12.45
N ILE A 200 -4.93 2.73 12.87
CA ILE A 200 -6.12 2.42 12.06
C ILE A 200 -6.11 3.20 10.75
N LEU A 201 -5.71 4.46 10.78
CA LEU A 201 -5.72 5.31 9.59
C LEU A 201 -4.52 5.05 8.67
N SER A 202 -3.31 4.97 9.24
CA SER A 202 -2.08 4.88 8.46
C SER A 202 -1.80 3.49 7.92
N LEU A 203 -2.19 2.42 8.63
CA LEU A 203 -1.77 1.07 8.28
C LEU A 203 -2.33 0.60 6.92
N PRO A 204 -3.62 0.79 6.58
CA PRO A 204 -4.12 0.46 5.24
C PRO A 204 -3.40 1.25 4.13
N LEU A 205 -3.12 2.54 4.36
CA LEU A 205 -2.41 3.38 3.39
C LEU A 205 -0.97 2.90 3.17
N ILE A 206 -0.28 2.50 4.25
CA ILE A 206 1.07 1.92 4.17
C ILE A 206 1.03 0.62 3.36
N ILE A 207 0.05 -0.24 3.61
CA ILE A 207 -0.09 -1.53 2.91
C ILE A 207 -0.35 -1.34 1.41
N ILE A 208 -1.27 -0.45 1.03
CA ILE A 208 -1.53 -0.14 -0.39
C ILE A 208 -0.28 0.47 -1.04
N SER A 209 0.46 1.31 -0.31
CA SER A 209 1.73 1.89 -0.78
C SER A 209 2.79 0.80 -1.00
N ILE A 210 2.92 -0.16 -0.09
CA ILE A 210 3.82 -1.31 -0.23
C ILE A 210 3.43 -2.13 -1.46
N ARG A 211 2.14 -2.39 -1.67
CA ARG A 211 1.65 -3.08 -2.87
C ARG A 211 2.03 -2.32 -4.14
N TYR A 212 1.82 -0.99 -4.18
CA TYR A 212 2.22 -0.17 -5.32
C TYR A 212 3.72 -0.30 -5.63
N LEU A 213 4.56 -0.22 -4.60
CA LEU A 213 6.02 -0.39 -4.73
C LEU A 213 6.40 -1.80 -5.21
N ALA A 214 5.73 -2.84 -4.70
CA ALA A 214 5.96 -4.22 -5.12
C ALA A 214 5.61 -4.42 -6.60
N VAL A 215 4.44 -3.97 -7.04
CA VAL A 215 4.01 -4.06 -8.45
C VAL A 215 4.94 -3.25 -9.37
N THR A 216 5.39 -2.09 -8.92
CA THR A 216 6.38 -1.27 -9.63
C THR A 216 7.69 -2.03 -9.82
N LEU A 217 8.21 -2.64 -8.76
CA LEU A 217 9.42 -3.44 -8.80
C LEU A 217 9.26 -4.64 -9.74
N PHE A 218 8.16 -5.38 -9.65
CA PHE A 218 7.88 -6.52 -10.53
C PHE A 218 7.75 -6.13 -12.00
N THR A 219 7.16 -4.97 -12.27
CA THR A 219 7.07 -4.39 -13.62
C THR A 219 8.47 -4.11 -14.17
N MET A 220 9.35 -3.50 -13.38
CA MET A 220 10.74 -3.22 -13.79
C MET A 220 11.51 -4.52 -14.09
N ILE A 221 11.40 -5.54 -13.24
CA ILE A 221 12.16 -6.80 -13.37
C ILE A 221 11.47 -7.84 -14.27
N LEU A 222 10.34 -7.52 -14.90
CA LEU A 222 9.61 -8.46 -15.76
C LEU A 222 10.46 -9.03 -16.92
N PRO A 223 11.32 -8.26 -17.62
CA PRO A 223 12.20 -8.81 -18.65
C PRO A 223 13.12 -9.92 -18.11
N LEU A 224 13.70 -9.71 -16.93
CA LEU A 224 14.53 -10.70 -16.25
C LEU A 224 13.69 -11.93 -15.83
N THR A 225 12.47 -11.69 -15.34
CA THR A 225 11.55 -12.76 -14.94
C THR A 225 11.22 -13.69 -16.12
N ILE A 226 10.91 -13.12 -17.30
CA ILE A 226 10.65 -13.88 -18.53
C ILE A 226 11.89 -14.68 -18.95
N PHE A 227 13.07 -14.05 -18.92
CA PHE A 227 14.33 -14.73 -19.23
C PHE A 227 14.57 -15.94 -18.32
N LEU A 228 14.47 -15.75 -17.01
CA LEU A 228 14.69 -16.80 -16.02
C LEU A 228 13.68 -17.93 -16.17
N TYR A 229 12.41 -17.61 -16.49
CA TYR A 229 11.34 -18.59 -16.66
C TYR A 229 11.58 -19.50 -17.88
N LEU A 230 12.04 -18.92 -18.99
CA LEU A 230 12.25 -19.67 -20.23
C LEU A 230 13.55 -20.47 -20.24
N PHE A 231 14.53 -20.10 -19.43
CA PHE A 231 15.80 -20.81 -19.35
C PHE A 231 15.72 -21.97 -18.34
N LEU A 232 15.84 -23.21 -18.84
CA LEU A 232 15.61 -24.44 -18.06
C LEU A 232 16.32 -24.48 -16.68
N PRO A 233 17.61 -24.13 -16.54
CA PRO A 233 18.29 -24.17 -15.25
C PRO A 233 17.72 -23.21 -14.20
N THR A 234 17.11 -22.11 -14.64
CA THR A 234 16.62 -21.02 -13.78
C THR A 234 15.09 -20.93 -13.73
N ARG A 235 14.40 -21.84 -14.41
CA ARG A 235 12.94 -21.81 -14.59
C ARG A 235 12.17 -21.71 -13.29
N GLY A 236 12.64 -22.37 -12.23
CA GLY A 236 12.03 -22.28 -10.90
C GLY A 236 11.99 -20.86 -10.34
N ILE A 237 13.08 -20.09 -10.51
CA ILE A 237 13.16 -18.70 -10.04
C ILE A 237 12.24 -17.81 -10.86
N GLY A 238 12.30 -17.92 -12.19
CA GLY A 238 11.42 -17.14 -13.07
C GLY A 238 9.94 -17.43 -12.85
N ARG A 239 9.60 -18.69 -12.55
CA ARG A 239 8.23 -19.09 -12.20
C ARG A 239 7.76 -18.38 -10.93
N LEU A 240 8.55 -18.44 -9.87
CA LEU A 240 8.22 -17.77 -8.61
C LEU A 240 8.05 -16.26 -8.80
N LEU A 241 8.94 -15.60 -9.56
CA LEU A 241 8.83 -14.17 -9.83
C LEU A 241 7.59 -13.82 -10.66
N LEU A 242 7.24 -14.63 -11.65
CA LEU A 242 6.04 -14.44 -12.46
C LEU A 242 4.76 -14.65 -11.63
N GLU A 243 4.74 -15.68 -10.78
CA GLU A 243 3.65 -15.90 -9.81
C GLU A 243 3.50 -14.68 -8.90
N GLN A 244 4.59 -14.19 -8.31
CA GLN A 244 4.54 -13.00 -7.44
C GLN A 244 4.04 -11.76 -8.19
N THR A 245 4.47 -11.55 -9.44
CA THR A 245 4.00 -10.43 -10.27
C THR A 245 2.48 -10.47 -10.44
N LEU A 246 1.92 -11.65 -10.77
CA LEU A 246 0.48 -11.83 -10.92
C LEU A 246 -0.26 -11.67 -9.59
N LEU A 247 0.26 -12.25 -8.50
CA LEU A 247 -0.35 -12.18 -7.18
C LEU A 247 -0.41 -10.73 -6.67
N TRP A 248 0.70 -10.01 -6.70
CA TRP A 248 0.74 -8.61 -6.25
C TRP A 248 -0.12 -7.69 -7.11
N THR A 249 -0.25 -7.98 -8.41
CA THR A 249 -1.18 -7.26 -9.29
C THR A 249 -2.64 -7.54 -8.90
N SER A 250 -2.97 -8.76 -8.48
CA SER A 250 -4.33 -9.16 -8.08
C SER A 250 -4.75 -8.68 -6.69
N VAL A 251 -3.80 -8.31 -5.82
CA VAL A 251 -4.07 -7.82 -4.45
C VAL A 251 -5.06 -6.66 -4.44
N GLN A 252 -4.96 -5.76 -5.42
CA GLN A 252 -5.87 -4.63 -5.54
C GLN A 252 -7.35 -5.06 -5.70
N VAL A 253 -7.58 -6.14 -6.45
CA VAL A 253 -8.93 -6.68 -6.65
C VAL A 253 -9.43 -7.31 -5.34
N THR A 254 -8.60 -8.08 -4.65
CA THR A 254 -9.01 -8.71 -3.39
C THR A 254 -9.24 -7.69 -2.27
N GLU A 255 -8.44 -6.63 -2.19
CA GLU A 255 -8.66 -5.49 -1.29
C GLU A 255 -10.01 -4.80 -1.56
N SER A 256 -10.36 -4.59 -2.82
CA SER A 256 -11.67 -4.00 -3.17
C SER A 256 -12.85 -4.90 -2.81
N VAL A 257 -12.72 -6.22 -3.00
CA VAL A 257 -13.74 -7.19 -2.57
C VAL A 257 -13.90 -7.16 -1.05
N ALA A 258 -12.80 -7.13 -0.31
CA ALA A 258 -12.82 -7.05 1.15
C ALA A 258 -13.49 -5.74 1.63
N LEU A 259 -13.13 -4.60 1.02
CA LEU A 259 -13.73 -3.30 1.34
C LEU A 259 -15.25 -3.33 1.14
N ILE A 260 -15.71 -3.75 -0.05
CA ILE A 260 -17.15 -3.81 -0.35
C ILE A 260 -17.88 -4.79 0.56
N SER A 261 -17.24 -5.91 0.92
CA SER A 261 -17.81 -6.87 1.86
C SER A 261 -18.02 -6.26 3.25
N VAL A 262 -17.01 -5.53 3.76
CA VAL A 262 -17.09 -4.83 5.05
C VAL A 262 -18.20 -3.78 5.03
N VAL A 263 -18.22 -2.95 3.98
CA VAL A 263 -19.23 -1.91 3.77
C VAL A 263 -20.64 -2.49 3.74
N ALA A 264 -20.85 -3.58 3.00
CA ALA A 264 -22.14 -4.27 2.93
C ALA A 264 -22.56 -4.79 4.31
N ILE A 265 -21.65 -5.39 5.08
CA ILE A 265 -21.96 -5.88 6.43
C ILE A 265 -22.34 -4.72 7.36
N ILE A 266 -21.59 -3.62 7.38
CA ILE A 266 -21.85 -2.46 8.23
C ILE A 266 -23.24 -1.88 7.94
N SER A 267 -23.62 -1.79 6.66
CA SER A 267 -24.91 -1.24 6.25
C SER A 267 -26.13 -2.01 6.78
N LEU A 268 -25.94 -3.27 7.17
CA LEU A 268 -27.00 -4.14 7.69
C LEU A 268 -27.10 -4.11 9.23
N LEU A 269 -26.16 -3.47 9.93
CA LEU A 269 -26.11 -3.47 11.38
C LEU A 269 -26.97 -2.36 12.00
N PRO A 270 -27.86 -2.68 12.95
CA PRO A 270 -28.71 -1.66 13.58
C PRO A 270 -28.06 -0.94 14.77
N TYR A 271 -26.96 -1.45 15.33
CA TYR A 271 -26.34 -0.92 16.56
C TYR A 271 -24.98 -0.27 16.28
N ASN A 272 -24.84 1.00 16.67
CA ASN A 272 -23.62 1.80 16.43
C ASN A 272 -22.36 1.19 17.07
N GLU A 273 -22.46 0.60 18.26
CA GLU A 273 -21.31 -0.05 18.92
C GLU A 273 -20.78 -1.25 18.12
N LEU A 274 -21.68 -2.04 17.51
CA LEU A 274 -21.30 -3.15 16.66
C LEU A 274 -20.69 -2.67 15.34
N LYS A 275 -21.18 -1.54 14.79
CA LYS A 275 -20.59 -0.92 13.59
C LYS A 275 -19.14 -0.55 13.84
N ILE A 276 -18.82 0.12 14.94
CA ILE A 276 -17.43 0.49 15.29
C ILE A 276 -16.53 -0.75 15.36
N ILE A 277 -16.99 -1.83 16.01
CA ILE A 277 -16.20 -3.07 16.12
C ILE A 277 -15.96 -3.70 14.74
N ILE A 278 -16.99 -3.74 13.89
CA ILE A 278 -16.90 -4.33 12.56
C ILE A 278 -16.09 -3.45 11.61
N GLU A 279 -16.14 -2.12 11.74
CA GLU A 279 -15.28 -1.18 11.02
C GLU A 279 -13.80 -1.38 11.39
N ILE A 280 -13.49 -1.48 12.69
CA ILE A 280 -12.12 -1.81 13.13
C ILE A 280 -11.68 -3.15 12.53
N ALA A 281 -12.52 -4.18 12.62
CA ALA A 281 -12.21 -5.49 12.06
C ALA A 281 -12.02 -5.44 10.53
N GLY A 282 -12.83 -4.65 9.83
CA GLY A 282 -12.74 -4.46 8.39
C GLY A 282 -11.49 -3.70 7.95
N ILE A 283 -11.10 -2.67 8.69
CA ILE A 283 -9.84 -1.95 8.46
C ILE A 283 -8.65 -2.90 8.67
N LEU A 284 -8.67 -3.69 9.74
CA LEU A 284 -7.65 -4.72 9.96
C LEU A 284 -7.67 -5.80 8.86
N MET A 285 -8.85 -6.14 8.34
CA MET A 285 -8.97 -7.06 7.22
C MET A 285 -8.25 -6.53 5.98
N LEU A 286 -8.40 -5.24 5.65
CA LEU A 286 -7.69 -4.61 4.52
C LEU A 286 -6.17 -4.71 4.65
N VAL A 287 -5.64 -4.65 5.87
CA VAL A 287 -4.20 -4.82 6.14
C VAL A 287 -3.74 -6.27 5.90
N VAL A 288 -4.59 -7.24 6.22
CA VAL A 288 -4.25 -8.67 6.17
C VAL A 288 -4.52 -9.29 4.79
N VAL A 289 -5.46 -8.74 4.01
CA VAL A 289 -5.88 -9.25 2.70
C VAL A 289 -4.72 -9.43 1.72
N PRO A 290 -3.75 -8.52 1.59
CA PRO A 290 -2.59 -8.74 0.72
C PRO A 290 -1.76 -9.96 1.12
N LEU A 291 -1.55 -10.16 2.43
CA LEU A 291 -0.82 -11.31 2.96
C LEU A 291 -1.56 -12.62 2.67
N ILE A 292 -2.88 -12.62 2.86
CA ILE A 292 -3.75 -13.76 2.51
C ILE A 292 -3.62 -14.05 1.01
N THR A 293 -3.80 -13.04 0.16
CA THR A 293 -3.76 -13.20 -1.30
C THR A 293 -2.44 -13.79 -1.77
N VAL A 294 -1.31 -13.24 -1.30
CA VAL A 294 0.02 -13.72 -1.69
C VAL A 294 0.34 -15.10 -1.11
N SER A 295 -0.24 -15.48 0.04
CA SER A 295 0.01 -16.76 0.69
C SER A 295 -0.85 -17.91 0.13
N PHE A 296 -2.15 -17.68 -0.06
CA PHE A 296 -3.11 -18.72 -0.44
C PHE A 296 -2.96 -19.19 -1.88
N PHE A 297 -2.54 -18.31 -2.78
CA PHE A 297 -2.41 -18.61 -4.20
C PHE A 297 -0.97 -18.95 -4.62
N LYS A 298 -0.12 -19.46 -3.72
CA LYS A 298 1.24 -19.88 -4.08
C LYS A 298 1.24 -21.16 -4.92
N ASN A 299 2.21 -21.29 -5.83
CA ASN A 299 2.49 -22.48 -6.62
C ASN A 299 1.39 -22.86 -7.63
N PHE A 300 0.61 -21.90 -8.12
CA PHE A 300 -0.47 -22.16 -9.08
C PHE A 300 0.00 -22.32 -10.53
N LEU A 301 1.19 -21.84 -10.90
CA LEU A 301 1.74 -22.09 -12.22
C LEU A 301 2.32 -23.52 -12.30
N PRO A 302 2.35 -24.17 -13.47
CA PRO A 302 3.02 -25.45 -13.67
C PRO A 302 4.55 -25.32 -13.73
#